data_AF-A0A940U240-F1
#
_entry.id   AF-A0A940U240-F1
#
_cell.length_a   1.000
_cell.length_b   1.000
_cell.length_c   1.000
_cell.angle_alpha   90.00
_cell.angle_beta   90.00
_cell.angle_gamma   90.00
#
_symmetry.space_group_name_H-M   'P 1'
#
loop_
_entity.id
_entity.type
_entity.pdbx_description
1 polymer ?
#
loop_
_entity_poly.entity_id
_entity_poly.type
_entity_poly.pdbx_seq_one_letter_code
_entity_poly.pdbx_strand_id
1 'polypeptide(L)'
;MRKMAIGMLALCFWLGWVVYPHHTMADVEWRTIKEIDLKSEPLDIFQSPDGELLFILTRGEVLIYSARQQNITDRVPVDKEFDRITYSSQTKSLTLSSSTKKTLFILALEFIQKFDISGLPFKGPEDAPVVFVVFSDYQ
;
A
#
# COMPACT_ATOMS: atom_id res chain seq x y z
N MET A 1 -25.37 8.29 -69.83
CA MET A 1 -24.59 9.04 -68.79
C MET A 1 -25.30 9.13 -67.43
N ARG A 2 -26.64 9.17 -67.35
CA ARG A 2 -27.40 9.29 -66.08
C ARG A 2 -27.36 8.07 -65.14
N LYS A 3 -27.11 6.85 -65.65
CA LYS A 3 -27.05 5.61 -64.85
C LYS A 3 -25.71 5.42 -64.12
N MET A 4 -24.62 6.02 -64.63
CA MET A 4 -23.27 5.92 -64.04
C MET A 4 -23.09 6.85 -62.83
N ALA A 5 -23.80 7.99 -62.82
CA ALA A 5 -23.78 8.94 -61.70
C ALA A 5 -24.54 8.43 -60.47
N ILE A 6 -25.60 7.64 -60.66
CA ILE A 6 -26.42 7.10 -59.56
C ILE A 6 -25.71 5.93 -58.84
N GLY A 7 -24.97 5.10 -59.57
CA GLY A 7 -24.15 4.03 -58.98
C GLY A 7 -22.98 4.56 -58.15
N MET A 8 -22.37 5.69 -58.56
CA MET A 8 -21.24 6.30 -57.86
C MET A 8 -21.67 7.03 -56.57
N LEU A 9 -22.88 7.58 -56.52
CA LEU A 9 -23.47 8.19 -55.32
C LEU A 9 -23.89 7.14 -54.27
N ALA A 10 -24.39 5.98 -54.70
CA ALA A 10 -24.74 4.89 -53.79
C ALA A 10 -23.51 4.22 -53.14
N LEU A 11 -22.37 4.18 -53.84
CA LEU A 11 -21.12 3.60 -53.32
C LEU A 11 -20.49 4.49 -52.23
N CYS A 12 -20.55 5.81 -52.37
CA CYS A 12 -20.05 6.74 -51.34
C CYS A 12 -20.92 6.74 -50.07
N PHE A 13 -22.22 6.43 -50.19
CA PHE A 13 -23.12 6.34 -49.03
C PHE A 13 -22.88 5.08 -48.18
N TRP A 14 -22.35 4.00 -48.78
CA TRP A 14 -22.02 2.77 -48.06
C TRP A 14 -20.65 2.83 -47.36
N LEU A 15 -19.69 3.56 -47.95
CA LEU A 15 -18.35 3.77 -47.36
C LEU A 15 -18.35 4.81 -46.23
N GLY A 16 -19.35 5.70 -46.16
CA GLY A 16 -19.46 6.72 -45.12
C GLY A 16 -19.91 6.21 -43.74
N TRP A 17 -20.44 4.98 -43.63
CA TRP A 17 -20.94 4.45 -42.36
C TRP A 17 -19.88 3.75 -41.50
N VAL A 18 -18.69 3.44 -42.05
CA VAL A 18 -17.67 2.63 -41.37
C VAL A 18 -16.66 3.49 -40.58
N VAL A 19 -16.76 4.83 -40.65
CA VAL A 19 -15.79 5.74 -40.01
C VAL A 19 -16.49 6.66 -39.00
N TYR A 20 -17.30 6.10 -38.11
CA TYR A 20 -17.58 6.77 -36.85
C TYR A 20 -16.46 6.40 -35.89
N PRO A 21 -15.58 7.32 -35.48
CA PRO A 21 -14.64 7.04 -34.41
C PRO A 21 -15.46 6.70 -33.17
N HIS A 22 -15.46 5.42 -32.78
CA HIS A 22 -15.92 5.02 -31.47
C HIS A 22 -14.97 5.68 -30.47
N HIS A 23 -15.34 6.86 -29.99
CA HIS A 23 -14.73 7.45 -28.83
C HIS A 23 -14.99 6.49 -27.66
N THR A 24 -14.03 5.61 -27.39
CA THR A 24 -13.99 4.89 -26.13
C THR A 24 -13.72 5.93 -25.05
N MET A 25 -14.78 6.46 -24.46
CA MET A 25 -14.67 7.23 -23.24
C MET A 25 -14.23 6.23 -22.17
N ALA A 26 -13.01 6.37 -21.67
CA ALA A 26 -12.57 5.61 -20.52
C ALA A 26 -13.49 6.00 -19.36
N ASP A 27 -14.29 5.04 -18.89
CA ASP A 27 -15.12 5.20 -17.71
C ASP A 27 -14.36 4.70 -16.48
N VAL A 28 -14.58 5.36 -15.34
CA VAL A 28 -13.95 4.96 -14.08
C VAL A 28 -15.04 4.39 -13.19
N GLU A 29 -15.04 3.07 -13.01
CA GLU A 29 -15.87 2.42 -12.00
C GLU A 29 -15.14 2.41 -10.65
N TRP A 30 -15.80 2.87 -9.60
CA TRP A 30 -15.29 2.83 -8.23
C TRP A 30 -16.26 2.12 -7.29
N ARG A 31 -15.69 1.50 -6.25
CA ARG A 31 -16.46 0.95 -5.12
C ARG A 31 -15.73 1.23 -3.82
N THR A 32 -16.49 1.51 -2.75
CA THR A 32 -15.91 1.62 -1.41
C THR A 32 -15.48 0.23 -0.94
N ILE A 33 -14.17 0.05 -0.71
CA ILE A 33 -13.63 -1.21 -0.19
C ILE A 33 -13.72 -1.22 1.34
N LYS A 34 -13.40 -0.09 1.98
CA LYS A 34 -13.38 0.05 3.44
C LYS A 34 -13.46 1.51 3.85
N GLU A 35 -14.13 1.76 4.96
CA GLU A 35 -14.06 3.00 5.72
C GLU A 35 -13.40 2.68 7.08
N ILE A 36 -12.44 3.50 7.50
CA ILE A 36 -11.68 3.32 8.74
C ILE A 36 -11.94 4.53 9.62
N ASP A 37 -12.55 4.29 10.79
CA ASP A 37 -12.78 5.34 11.79
C ASP A 37 -11.49 5.63 12.56
N LEU A 38 -10.95 6.83 12.35
CA LEU A 38 -9.78 7.33 13.04
C LEU A 38 -10.20 8.25 14.18
N LYS A 39 -9.81 7.92 15.42
CA LYS A 39 -10.08 8.76 16.61
C LYS A 39 -9.40 10.14 16.55
N SER A 40 -8.51 10.36 15.61
CA SER A 40 -7.71 11.59 15.48
C SER A 40 -7.54 11.93 14.01
N GLU A 41 -7.42 13.22 13.74
CA GLU A 41 -7.26 13.76 12.38
C GLU A 41 -5.98 13.21 11.73
N PRO A 42 -6.08 12.56 10.55
CA PRO A 42 -4.91 12.16 9.79
C PRO A 42 -4.25 13.38 9.15
N LEU A 43 -2.95 13.52 9.35
CA LEU A 43 -2.12 14.57 8.77
C LEU A 43 -1.53 14.14 7.42
N ASP A 44 -1.07 12.89 7.34
CA ASP A 44 -0.47 12.31 6.13
C ASP A 44 -0.55 10.78 6.18
N ILE A 45 -0.51 10.12 5.02
CA ILE A 45 -0.67 8.66 4.91
C ILE A 45 0.32 8.10 3.89
N PHE A 46 0.95 6.98 4.23
CA PHE A 46 1.80 6.24 3.31
C PHE A 46 1.47 4.74 3.34
N GLN A 47 1.44 4.10 2.18
CA GLN A 47 1.23 2.65 2.06
C GLN A 47 2.56 1.94 1.80
N SER A 48 2.83 0.82 2.48
CA SER A 48 3.98 -0.02 2.17
C SER A 48 3.92 -0.54 0.72
N PRO A 49 5.07 -0.82 0.07
CA PRO A 49 5.08 -1.25 -1.33
C PRO A 49 4.36 -2.58 -1.61
N ASP A 50 4.25 -3.45 -0.61
CA ASP A 50 3.50 -4.71 -0.68
C ASP A 50 1.99 -4.51 -0.45
N GLY A 51 1.56 -3.30 -0.07
CA GLY A 51 0.17 -2.95 0.20
C GLY A 51 -0.36 -3.45 1.54
N GLU A 52 0.45 -4.19 2.31
CA GLU A 52 0.03 -4.87 3.54
C GLU A 52 -0.13 -3.93 4.74
N LEU A 53 0.57 -2.79 4.72
CA LEU A 53 0.58 -1.81 5.80
C LEU A 53 0.22 -0.42 5.30
N LEU A 54 -0.61 0.29 6.06
CA LEU A 54 -0.79 1.73 5.96
C LEU A 54 -0.21 2.40 7.21
N PHE A 55 0.66 3.36 7.00
CA PHE A 55 1.21 4.24 8.03
C PHE A 55 0.44 5.55 7.98
N ILE A 56 -0.29 5.86 9.05
CA ILE A 56 -1.16 7.04 9.12
C ILE A 56 -0.57 7.96 10.19
N LEU A 57 -0.01 9.09 9.78
CA LEU A 57 0.47 10.11 10.70
C LEU A 57 -0.72 10.89 11.24
N THR A 58 -0.83 10.98 12.57
CA THR A 58 -1.76 11.86 13.26
C THR A 58 -0.97 12.77 14.21
N ARG A 59 -1.65 13.68 14.91
CA ARG A 59 -0.98 14.57 15.87
C ARG A 59 -0.47 13.78 17.09
N GLY A 60 0.82 13.44 17.06
CA GLY A 60 1.55 12.83 18.17
C GLY A 60 1.72 11.30 18.09
N GLU A 61 1.22 10.66 17.04
CA GLU A 61 1.44 9.24 16.81
C GLU A 61 1.37 8.88 15.32
N VAL A 62 2.08 7.81 14.94
CA VAL A 62 1.88 7.09 13.68
C VAL A 62 1.09 5.83 13.98
N LEU A 63 -0.08 5.69 13.36
CA LEU A 63 -0.90 4.48 13.43
C LEU A 63 -0.45 3.51 12.33
N ILE A 64 -0.27 2.24 12.69
CA ILE A 64 0.04 1.17 11.74
C ILE A 64 -1.22 0.33 11.54
N TYR A 65 -1.83 0.45 10.36
CA TYR A 65 -2.98 -0.35 9.96
C TYR A 65 -2.54 -1.52 9.09
N SER A 66 -2.99 -2.72 9.41
CA SER A 66 -2.74 -3.92 8.61
C SER A 66 -3.91 -4.21 7.69
N ALA A 67 -3.64 -4.27 6.38
CA ALA A 67 -4.63 -4.69 5.39
C ALA A 67 -5.07 -6.16 5.61
N ARG A 68 -4.13 -7.03 6.00
CA ARG A 68 -4.38 -8.43 6.33
C ARG A 68 -5.29 -8.61 7.55
N GLN A 69 -5.00 -7.92 8.66
CA GLN A 69 -5.78 -8.05 9.90
C GLN A 69 -7.00 -7.13 9.96
N GLN A 70 -7.10 -6.18 9.02
CA GLN A 70 -8.17 -5.19 8.91
C GLN A 70 -8.37 -4.32 10.16
N ASN A 71 -7.28 -4.02 10.87
CA ASN A 71 -7.29 -3.20 12.07
C ASN A 71 -5.98 -2.41 12.23
N ILE A 72 -5.99 -1.46 13.17
CA ILE A 72 -4.76 -0.80 13.65
C ILE A 72 -4.06 -1.81 14.58
N THR A 73 -2.87 -2.27 14.19
CA THR A 73 -2.09 -3.24 14.98
C THR A 73 -1.20 -2.54 15.99
N ASP A 74 -0.68 -1.37 15.65
CA ASP A 74 0.31 -0.67 16.46
C ASP A 74 0.19 0.85 16.39
N ARG A 75 0.78 1.51 17.39
CA ARG A 75 0.83 2.96 17.55
C ARG A 75 2.24 3.38 17.97
N VAL A 76 2.89 4.19 17.16
CA VAL A 76 4.24 4.69 17.42
C VAL A 76 4.13 6.14 17.90
N PRO A 77 4.42 6.45 19.18
CA PRO A 77 4.37 7.81 19.68
C PRO A 77 5.45 8.67 19.02
N VAL A 78 5.09 9.90 18.64
CA VAL A 78 5.99 10.88 18.02
C VAL A 78 5.66 12.29 18.53
N ASP A 79 6.54 13.26 18.25
CA ASP A 79 6.26 14.67 18.53
C ASP A 79 5.05 15.17 17.71
N LYS A 80 4.28 16.12 18.28
CA LYS A 80 3.02 16.61 17.69
C LYS A 80 3.21 17.53 16.49
N GLU A 81 4.44 17.96 16.24
CA GLU A 81 4.79 18.95 15.23
C GLU A 81 5.18 18.32 13.88
N PHE A 82 5.25 16.99 13.79
CA PHE A 82 5.42 16.30 12.51
C PHE A 82 4.11 16.34 11.71
N ASP A 83 4.24 16.58 10.41
CA ASP A 83 3.10 16.81 9.52
C ASP A 83 3.20 16.08 8.17
N ARG A 84 4.32 15.38 7.90
CA ARG A 84 4.46 14.52 6.73
C ARG A 84 5.19 13.23 7.07
N ILE A 85 4.89 12.19 6.30
CA ILE A 85 5.48 10.86 6.44
C ILE A 85 5.85 10.29 5.07
N THR A 86 6.97 9.58 5.02
CA THR A 86 7.32 8.71 3.90
C THR A 86 7.94 7.42 4.41
N TYR A 87 7.85 6.35 3.62
CA TYR A 87 8.47 5.08 3.94
C TYR A 87 9.52 4.73 2.89
N SER A 88 10.68 4.30 3.38
CA SER A 88 11.76 3.77 2.55
C SER A 88 11.79 2.25 2.69
N SER A 89 11.52 1.55 1.59
CA SER A 89 11.62 0.09 1.54
C SER A 89 13.05 -0.42 1.63
N GLN A 90 14.01 0.37 1.13
CA GLN A 90 15.43 0.02 1.15
C GLN A 90 15.99 -0.03 2.58
N THR A 91 15.63 0.97 3.40
CA THR A 91 16.11 1.09 4.78
C THR A 91 15.10 0.58 5.81
N LYS A 92 13.91 0.13 5.36
CA LYS A 92 12.78 -0.29 6.21
C LYS A 92 12.49 0.74 7.31
N SER A 93 12.40 2.00 6.93
CA SER A 93 12.26 3.10 7.87
C SER A 93 11.18 4.10 7.46
N LEU A 94 10.55 4.73 8.44
CA LEU A 94 9.70 5.88 8.26
C LEU A 94 10.52 7.15 8.43
N THR A 95 10.33 8.11 7.54
CA THR A 95 10.87 9.45 7.67
C THR A 95 9.72 10.41 7.91
N LEU A 96 9.76 11.09 9.06
CA LEU A 96 8.82 12.13 9.44
C LEU A 96 9.46 13.49 9.23
N SER A 97 8.70 14.45 8.71
CA SER A 97 9.15 15.83 8.61
C SER A 97 8.21 16.76 9.34
N SER A 98 8.76 17.80 9.94
CA SER A 98 8.00 18.91 10.51
C SER A 98 8.27 20.17 9.70
N SER A 99 7.22 20.71 9.07
CA SER A 99 7.34 22.00 8.37
C SER A 99 7.58 23.16 9.35
N THR A 100 7.11 23.04 10.59
CA THR A 100 7.24 24.06 11.64
C THR A 100 8.60 24.03 12.33
N LYS A 101 9.09 22.85 12.75
CA LYS A 101 10.41 22.67 13.39
C LYS A 101 11.56 22.58 12.38
N LYS A 102 11.28 22.51 11.07
CA LYS A 102 12.29 22.31 9.99
C LYS A 102 13.21 21.12 10.28
N THR A 103 12.65 20.06 10.83
CA THR A 103 13.39 18.88 11.31
C THR A 103 12.89 17.62 10.60
N LEU A 104 13.81 16.70 10.36
CA LEU A 104 13.53 15.34 9.89
C LEU A 104 13.83 14.33 11.00
N PHE A 105 12.99 13.31 11.11
CA PHE A 105 13.14 12.24 12.08
C PHE A 105 12.97 10.89 11.39
N ILE A 106 13.96 10.00 11.53
CA ILE A 106 13.99 8.71 10.84
C ILE A 106 13.81 7.60 11.89
N LEU A 107 12.77 6.80 11.71
CA LEU A 107 12.36 5.70 12.56
C LEU A 107 12.60 4.38 11.83
N ALA A 108 13.49 3.52 12.33
CA ALA A 108 13.62 2.16 11.83
C ALA A 108 12.40 1.33 12.27
N LEU A 109 11.88 0.49 11.37
CA LEU A 109 10.78 -0.44 11.68
C LEU A 109 11.31 -1.86 11.80
N GLU A 110 11.11 -2.47 12.97
CA GLU A 110 11.33 -3.88 13.20
C GLU A 110 9.99 -4.57 13.51
N PHE A 111 9.61 -5.52 12.66
CA PHE A 111 8.37 -6.28 12.83
C PHE A 111 8.67 -7.60 13.55
N ILE A 112 8.30 -7.67 14.83
CA ILE A 112 8.42 -8.90 15.62
C ILE A 112 7.16 -9.75 15.38
N GLN A 113 7.33 -10.91 14.75
CA GLN A 113 6.23 -11.86 14.55
C GLN A 113 6.22 -12.89 15.67
N LYS A 114 5.06 -13.05 16.31
CA LYS A 114 4.81 -14.18 17.20
C LYS A 114 4.31 -15.35 16.36
N PHE A 115 4.97 -16.50 16.48
CA PHE A 115 4.51 -17.74 15.88
C PHE A 115 3.67 -18.49 16.90
N ASP A 116 2.47 -18.90 16.48
CA ASP A 116 1.69 -19.86 17.25
C ASP A 116 2.28 -21.26 17.02
N ILE A 117 2.83 -21.83 18.09
CA ILE A 117 3.39 -23.19 18.08
C ILE A 117 2.43 -24.21 18.71
N SER A 118 1.20 -23.80 19.00
CA SER A 118 0.18 -24.67 19.61
C SER A 118 -0.09 -25.89 18.75
N GLY A 119 0.02 -27.08 19.35
CA GLY A 119 -0.23 -28.35 18.66
C GLY A 119 0.85 -28.77 17.67
N LEU A 120 1.96 -28.02 17.56
CA LEU A 120 3.12 -28.49 16.81
C LEU A 120 3.83 -29.62 17.57
N PRO A 121 4.37 -30.63 16.85
CA PRO A 121 5.06 -31.72 17.49
C PRO A 121 6.37 -31.25 18.14
N PHE A 122 6.58 -31.63 19.41
CA PHE A 122 7.81 -31.40 20.15
C PHE A 122 8.71 -32.63 20.10
N LYS A 123 10.02 -32.43 19.90
CA LYS A 123 11.02 -33.51 20.02
C LYS A 123 11.71 -33.41 21.38
N GLY A 124 11.07 -33.97 22.41
CA GLY A 124 11.49 -33.88 23.81
C GLY A 124 10.48 -33.11 24.66
N PRO A 125 10.81 -32.83 25.94
CA PRO A 125 10.02 -31.95 26.80
C PRO A 125 9.81 -30.56 26.18
N GLU A 126 8.66 -29.94 26.44
CA GLU A 126 8.33 -28.60 25.95
C GLU A 126 9.38 -27.56 26.39
N ASP A 127 9.85 -27.65 27.63
CA ASP A 127 10.89 -26.79 28.21
C ASP A 127 12.31 -27.38 28.12
N ALA A 128 12.58 -28.27 27.16
CA ALA A 128 13.90 -28.85 27.02
C ALA A 128 14.97 -27.77 26.77
N PRO A 129 16.09 -27.77 27.51
CA PRO A 129 17.15 -26.78 27.29
C PRO A 129 17.76 -26.98 25.89
N VAL A 130 17.62 -25.97 25.04
CA VAL A 130 18.22 -25.95 23.70
C VAL A 130 19.55 -25.20 23.75
N VAL A 131 20.62 -25.82 23.28
CA VAL A 131 21.94 -25.19 23.17
C VAL A 131 22.16 -24.76 21.72
N PHE A 132 22.23 -23.44 21.48
CA PHE A 132 22.66 -22.89 20.20
C PHE A 132 24.19 -22.79 20.18
N VAL A 133 24.84 -23.59 19.33
CA VAL A 133 26.28 -23.48 19.09
C VAL A 133 26.48 -22.87 17.70
N VAL A 134 27.09 -21.70 17.66
CA VAL A 134 27.47 -21.02 16.41
C VAL A 134 28.93 -21.34 16.13
N PHE A 135 29.19 -22.09 15.06
CA PHE A 135 30.54 -22.29 14.54
C PHE A 135 30.81 -21.21 13.49
N SER A 136 31.49 -20.14 13.89
CA SER A 136 31.82 -19.01 13.00
C SER A 136 33.20 -19.11 12.37
N ASP A 137 33.85 -20.27 12.42
CA ASP A 137 35.19 -20.46 11.88
C ASP A 137 35.16 -21.60 10.85
N TYR A 138 35.18 -21.22 9.58
CA TYR A 138 35.65 -22.08 8.51
C TYR A 138 37.01 -21.51 8.11
N GLN A 139 38.08 -22.22 8.48
CA GLN A 139 39.42 -21.98 7.92
C GLN A 139 39.53 -22.57 6.52
#